data_AF-A0A933VA91-F1
#
_entry.id   AF-A0A933VA91-F1
#
_cell.length_a   1.000
_cell.length_b   1.000
_cell.length_c   1.000
_cell.angle_alpha   90.00
_cell.angle_beta   90.00
_cell.angle_gamma   90.00
#
_symmetry.space_group_name_H-M   'P 1'
#
loop_
_entity.id
_entity.type
_entity.pdbx_description
1 polymer ?
#
loop_
_entity_poly.entity_id
_entity_poly.type
_entity_poly.pdbx_seq_one_letter_code
_entity_poly.pdbx_strand_id
1 'polypeptide(L)'
;MLDYETLKLIWWLLVGVLLLGFAVMDGHDMGVGTLLPFVGRNDVERRVVINTVGPHWDGNQVWFITAGGAIFAAWPLVYATAFSGFYWAMMAALWALFFRPVGFDYRSKIEDPRWRSTWDWALFAGGAVPALIFGVGYLYYAKFAQNYQAAMEHERTTIGEMKVTQLREWQEERLSDVRATAETPVFTGLVRRY
;
A
#
# COMPACT_ATOMS: atom_id res chain seq x y z
N MET A 1 1.18 19.79 -25.70
CA MET A 1 1.46 19.23 -24.35
C MET A 1 0.31 18.30 -24.00
N LEU A 2 0.57 17.16 -23.37
CA LEU A 2 -0.50 16.29 -22.84
C LEU A 2 -1.24 17.03 -21.72
N ASP A 3 -2.54 16.78 -21.56
CA ASP A 3 -3.29 17.34 -20.45
C ASP A 3 -2.92 16.67 -19.12
N TYR A 4 -3.25 17.36 -18.02
CA TYR A 4 -2.82 16.96 -16.69
C TYR A 4 -3.49 15.67 -16.19
N GLU A 5 -4.74 15.41 -16.61
CA GLU A 5 -5.46 14.19 -16.23
C GLU A 5 -4.86 12.97 -16.93
N THR A 6 -4.59 13.09 -18.23
CA THR A 6 -3.88 12.08 -19.03
C THR A 6 -2.51 11.78 -18.42
N LEU A 7 -1.75 12.79 -18.01
CA LEU A 7 -0.44 12.60 -17.40
C LEU A 7 -0.52 11.79 -16.07
N LYS A 8 -1.53 12.07 -15.23
CA LYS A 8 -1.75 11.29 -14.01
C LYS A 8 -2.05 9.83 -14.31
N LEU A 9 -2.90 9.57 -15.30
CA LEU A 9 -3.27 8.21 -15.69
C LEU A 9 -2.06 7.44 -16.25
N ILE A 10 -1.25 8.10 -17.09
CA ILE A 10 -0.02 7.50 -17.63
C ILE A 10 0.94 7.12 -16.50
N TRP A 11 1.21 8.01 -15.56
CA TRP A 11 2.09 7.71 -14.43
C TRP A 11 1.53 6.61 -13.54
N TRP A 12 0.22 6.59 -13.34
CA TRP A 12 -0.43 5.52 -12.60
C TRP A 12 -0.24 4.16 -13.27
N LEU A 13 -0.43 4.08 -14.59
CA LEU A 13 -0.18 2.87 -15.36
C LEU A 13 1.30 2.46 -15.34
N LEU A 14 2.22 3.41 -15.51
CA LEU A 14 3.65 3.14 -15.50
C LEU A 14 4.11 2.56 -14.16
N VAL A 15 3.72 3.17 -13.05
CA VAL A 15 4.02 2.64 -11.71
C VAL A 15 3.40 1.26 -11.52
N GLY A 16 2.16 1.06 -11.97
CA GLY A 16 1.50 -0.25 -11.94
C GLY A 16 2.26 -1.33 -12.71
N VAL A 17 2.73 -1.01 -13.92
CA VAL A 17 3.55 -1.92 -14.74
C VAL A 17 4.89 -2.21 -14.07
N LEU A 18 5.55 -1.21 -13.49
CA LEU A 18 6.83 -1.40 -12.80
C LEU A 18 6.67 -2.33 -11.59
N LEU A 19 5.65 -2.12 -10.77
CA LEU A 19 5.35 -2.97 -9.61
C LEU A 19 4.92 -4.38 -10.01
N LEU A 20 4.17 -4.52 -11.10
CA LEU A 20 3.80 -5.83 -11.64
C LEU A 20 5.02 -6.58 -12.18
N GLY A 21 5.89 -5.89 -12.94
CA GLY A 21 7.15 -6.43 -13.43
C GLY A 21 8.04 -6.91 -12.29
N PHE A 22 8.18 -6.09 -11.24
CA PHE A 22 8.85 -6.49 -9.99
C PHE A 22 8.23 -7.75 -9.37
N ALA A 23 6.90 -7.78 -9.20
CA ALA A 23 6.20 -8.90 -8.57
C ALA A 23 6.34 -10.21 -9.36
N VAL A 24 6.38 -10.14 -10.69
CA VAL A 24 6.55 -11.33 -11.55
C VAL A 24 8.01 -11.77 -11.61
N MET A 25 8.93 -10.85 -11.91
CA MET A 25 10.33 -11.18 -12.15
C MET A 25 11.09 -11.43 -10.85
N ASP A 26 11.13 -10.43 -9.96
CA ASP A 26 11.87 -10.56 -8.70
C ASP A 26 11.09 -11.44 -7.70
N GLY A 27 9.77 -11.57 -7.85
CA GLY A 27 8.97 -12.53 -7.08
C GLY A 27 9.37 -13.98 -7.34
N HIS A 28 9.73 -14.34 -8.58
CA HIS A 28 10.31 -15.65 -8.88
C HIS A 28 11.65 -15.84 -8.15
N ASP A 29 12.52 -14.83 -8.16
CA ASP A 29 13.84 -14.91 -7.53
C ASP A 29 13.75 -15.01 -6.00
N MET A 30 12.87 -14.22 -5.39
CA MET A 30 12.56 -14.32 -3.95
C MET A 30 11.93 -15.67 -3.61
N GLY A 31 11.08 -16.21 -4.48
CA GLY A 31 10.49 -17.56 -4.32
C GLY A 31 11.57 -18.65 -4.33
N VAL A 32 12.49 -18.59 -5.30
CA VAL A 32 13.64 -19.50 -5.39
C VAL A 32 14.52 -19.41 -4.14
N GLY A 33 14.87 -18.19 -3.70
CA GLY A 33 15.65 -17.99 -2.48
C GLY A 33 14.95 -18.52 -1.22
N THR A 34 13.64 -18.29 -1.10
CA THR A 34 12.81 -18.77 0.03
C THR A 34 12.71 -20.30 0.06
N LEU A 35 12.66 -20.95 -1.09
CA LEU A 35 12.52 -22.40 -1.17
C LEU A 35 13.86 -23.14 -1.12
N LEU A 36 14.98 -22.43 -1.27
CA LEU A 36 16.33 -22.99 -1.41
C LEU A 36 16.72 -23.98 -0.30
N PRO A 37 16.52 -23.70 1.01
CA PRO A 37 16.91 -24.65 2.05
C PRO A 37 16.07 -25.93 2.05
N PHE A 38 14.83 -25.85 1.56
CA PHE A 38 13.80 -26.89 1.68
C PHE A 38 13.72 -27.81 0.44
N VAL A 39 13.94 -27.27 -0.75
CA VAL A 39 13.78 -28.02 -2.01
C VAL A 39 15.03 -28.80 -2.37
N GLY A 40 16.23 -28.23 -2.20
CA GLY A 40 17.47 -28.94 -2.48
C GLY A 40 17.87 -29.85 -1.32
N ARG A 41 17.88 -31.17 -1.53
CA ARG A 41 18.28 -32.15 -0.50
C ARG A 41 19.80 -32.30 -0.40
N ASN A 42 20.52 -31.98 -1.47
CA ASN A 42 21.97 -31.97 -1.53
C ASN A 42 22.50 -30.66 -2.15
N ASP A 43 23.80 -30.42 -2.07
CA ASP A 43 24.41 -29.17 -2.55
C ASP A 43 24.29 -29.00 -4.07
N VAL A 44 24.29 -30.09 -4.83
CA VAL A 44 24.12 -30.06 -6.30
C VAL A 44 22.73 -29.57 -6.65
N GLU A 45 21.69 -30.12 -6.02
CA GLU A 45 20.30 -29.68 -6.22
C GLU A 45 20.12 -28.21 -5.83
N ARG A 46 20.67 -27.77 -4.69
CA ARG A 46 20.63 -26.34 -4.29
C ARG A 46 21.33 -25.45 -5.31
N ARG A 47 22.45 -25.90 -5.87
CA ARG A 47 23.17 -25.17 -6.91
C ARG A 47 22.37 -25.07 -8.22
N VAL A 48 21.69 -26.15 -8.61
CA VAL A 48 20.80 -26.13 -9.77
C VAL A 48 19.67 -25.12 -9.57
N VAL A 49 19.05 -25.10 -8.38
CA VAL A 49 18.02 -24.13 -8.01
C VAL A 49 18.54 -22.68 -8.09
N ILE A 50 19.72 -22.39 -7.55
CA ILE A 50 20.31 -21.04 -7.65
C ILE A 50 20.59 -20.65 -9.10
N ASN A 51 21.07 -21.60 -9.91
CA ASN A 51 21.39 -21.34 -11.32
C ASN A 51 20.16 -21.05 -12.18
N THR A 52 18.94 -21.34 -11.71
CA THR A 52 17.72 -20.93 -12.44
C THR A 52 17.49 -19.43 -12.38
N VAL A 53 18.08 -18.71 -11.42
CA VAL A 53 17.94 -17.26 -11.24
C VAL A 53 19.25 -16.49 -11.44
N GLY A 54 20.39 -17.17 -11.25
CA GLY A 54 21.73 -16.60 -11.33
C GLY A 54 21.98 -15.68 -12.54
N PRO A 55 21.54 -16.02 -13.76
CA PRO A 55 21.80 -15.19 -14.94
C PRO A 55 21.02 -13.87 -15.02
N HIS A 56 19.92 -13.71 -14.27
CA HIS A 56 18.98 -12.60 -14.48
C HIS A 56 18.52 -11.87 -13.21
N TRP A 57 18.81 -12.39 -12.01
CA TRP A 57 18.30 -11.82 -10.76
C TRP A 57 18.67 -10.34 -10.56
N ASP A 58 19.86 -9.93 -10.97
CA ASP A 58 20.34 -8.55 -10.81
C ASP A 58 19.50 -7.58 -11.66
N GLY A 59 19.20 -7.97 -12.91
CA GLY A 59 18.29 -7.22 -13.78
C GLY A 59 16.86 -7.19 -13.27
N ASN A 60 16.39 -8.29 -12.67
CA ASN A 60 15.05 -8.38 -12.08
C ASN A 60 14.90 -7.41 -10.89
N GLN A 61 15.93 -7.24 -10.07
CA GLN A 61 15.90 -6.34 -8.93
C GLN A 61 15.78 -4.86 -9.34
N VAL A 62 16.26 -4.49 -10.52
CA VAL A 62 16.15 -3.10 -11.04
C VAL A 62 14.69 -2.66 -11.19
N TRP A 63 13.74 -3.58 -11.40
CA TRP A 63 12.31 -3.24 -11.43
C TRP A 63 11.84 -2.60 -10.12
N PHE A 64 12.29 -3.13 -8.98
CA PHE A 64 11.97 -2.57 -7.67
C PHE A 64 12.55 -1.16 -7.49
N ILE A 65 13.84 -1.01 -7.83
CA ILE A 65 14.56 0.26 -7.70
C ILE A 65 13.89 1.34 -8.57
N THR A 66 13.56 0.97 -9.81
CA THR A 66 12.91 1.87 -10.77
C THR A 66 11.49 2.22 -10.33
N ALA A 67 10.72 1.26 -9.80
CA ALA A 67 9.40 1.53 -9.23
C ALA A 67 9.49 2.55 -8.09
N GLY A 68 10.45 2.37 -7.16
CA GLY A 68 10.70 3.33 -6.08
C GLY A 68 11.05 4.72 -6.60
N GLY A 69 11.95 4.82 -7.58
CA GLY A 69 12.31 6.09 -8.22
C GLY A 69 11.15 6.76 -8.98
N ALA A 70 10.33 5.97 -9.68
CA ALA A 70 9.15 6.45 -10.38
C ALA A 70 8.10 7.00 -9.41
N ILE A 71 7.86 6.32 -8.28
CA ILE A 71 6.95 6.83 -7.24
C ILE A 71 7.52 8.11 -6.62
N PHE A 72 8.82 8.18 -6.36
CA PHE A 72 9.46 9.41 -5.88
C PHE A 72 9.28 10.59 -6.85
N ALA A 73 9.45 10.36 -8.15
CA ALA A 73 9.32 11.38 -9.18
C ALA A 73 7.86 11.82 -9.43
N ALA A 74 6.93 10.85 -9.51
CA ALA A 74 5.53 11.11 -9.86
C ALA A 74 4.68 11.49 -8.64
N TRP A 75 4.90 10.82 -7.50
CA TRP A 75 4.10 10.93 -6.28
C TRP A 75 5.00 11.03 -5.02
N PRO A 76 5.77 12.11 -4.87
CA PRO A 76 6.75 12.25 -3.79
C PRO A 76 6.13 12.14 -2.39
N LEU A 77 4.87 12.57 -2.22
CA LEU A 77 4.17 12.42 -0.94
C LEU A 77 3.84 10.95 -0.62
N VAL A 78 3.44 10.16 -1.62
CA VAL A 78 3.20 8.72 -1.46
C VAL A 78 4.50 8.01 -1.12
N TYR A 79 5.59 8.36 -1.82
CA TYR A 79 6.93 7.84 -1.51
C TYR A 79 7.32 8.13 -0.06
N ALA A 80 7.27 9.41 0.35
CA ALA A 80 7.69 9.83 1.69
C ALA A 80 6.85 9.16 2.78
N THR A 81 5.53 9.13 2.63
CA THR A 81 4.62 8.52 3.62
C THR A 81 4.77 7.01 3.71
N ALA A 82 4.95 6.30 2.60
CA ALA A 82 5.18 4.86 2.62
C ALA A 82 6.52 4.50 3.30
N PHE A 83 7.62 5.13 2.88
CA PHE A 83 8.95 4.80 3.42
C PHE A 83 9.15 5.26 4.87
N SER A 84 8.52 6.36 5.30
CA SER A 84 8.58 6.81 6.69
C SER A 84 7.56 6.11 7.59
N GLY A 85 6.35 5.85 7.12
CA GLY A 85 5.31 5.15 7.88
C GLY A 85 5.65 3.69 8.14
N PHE A 86 6.32 3.03 7.19
CA PHE A 86 6.82 1.67 7.33
C PHE A 86 8.33 1.62 7.63
N TYR A 87 8.90 2.64 8.26
CA TYR A 87 10.36 2.80 8.41
C TYR A 87 11.10 1.52 8.83
N TRP A 88 10.69 0.91 9.95
CA TRP A 88 11.35 -0.30 10.46
C TRP A 88 11.13 -1.52 9.56
N ALA A 89 9.96 -1.65 8.95
CA ALA A 89 9.68 -2.73 8.01
C ALA A 89 10.54 -2.58 6.74
N MET A 90 10.61 -1.38 6.18
CA MET A 90 11.45 -1.11 5.02
C MET A 90 12.94 -1.26 5.32
N MET A 91 13.38 -0.93 6.53
CA MET A 91 14.74 -1.18 6.98
C MET A 91 15.06 -2.68 7.06
N ALA A 92 14.14 -3.48 7.61
CA ALA A 92 14.28 -4.93 7.65
C ALA A 92 14.31 -5.55 6.24
N ALA A 93 13.46 -5.06 5.32
CA ALA A 93 13.48 -5.48 3.92
C ALA A 93 14.83 -5.13 3.26
N LEU A 94 15.36 -3.92 3.48
CA LEU A 94 16.67 -3.51 2.96
C LEU A 94 17.81 -4.41 3.48
N TRP A 95 17.85 -4.68 4.78
CA TRP A 95 18.87 -5.56 5.35
C TRP A 95 18.77 -6.99 4.82
N ALA A 96 17.56 -7.50 4.63
CA ALA A 96 17.37 -8.80 4.01
C ALA A 96 17.87 -8.82 2.56
N LEU A 97 17.58 -7.76 1.80
CA LEU A 97 18.04 -7.61 0.41
C LEU A 97 19.56 -7.51 0.29
N PHE A 98 20.28 -7.03 1.31
CA PHE A 98 21.75 -7.06 1.30
C PHE A 98 22.33 -8.47 1.15
N PHE A 99 21.64 -9.50 1.66
CA PHE A 99 22.14 -10.87 1.60
C PHE A 99 22.03 -11.51 0.22
N ARG A 100 21.17 -11.00 -0.68
CA ARG A 100 20.93 -11.62 -2.00
C ARG A 100 22.15 -11.52 -2.94
N PRO A 101 22.67 -10.32 -3.27
CA PRO A 101 23.81 -10.20 -4.18
C PRO A 101 25.02 -11.00 -3.71
N VAL A 102 25.40 -10.79 -2.45
CA VAL A 102 26.56 -11.46 -1.84
C VAL A 102 26.32 -12.96 -1.67
N GLY A 103 25.09 -13.40 -1.39
CA GLY A 103 24.76 -14.80 -1.24
C GLY A 103 24.93 -15.58 -2.54
N PHE A 104 24.45 -15.03 -3.66
CA PHE A 104 24.62 -15.68 -4.97
C PHE A 104 26.09 -15.76 -5.38
N ASP A 105 26.86 -14.69 -5.18
CA ASP A 105 28.26 -14.64 -5.58
C ASP A 105 29.19 -15.43 -4.67
N TYR A 106 29.00 -15.34 -3.35
CA TYR A 106 29.98 -15.84 -2.38
C TYR A 106 29.75 -17.29 -1.97
N ARG A 107 28.52 -17.80 -2.08
CA ARG A 107 28.19 -19.19 -1.71
C ARG A 107 29.13 -20.22 -2.32
N SER A 108 29.47 -20.07 -3.60
CA SER A 108 30.31 -21.05 -4.33
C SER A 108 31.81 -20.79 -4.24
N LYS A 109 32.27 -19.73 -3.54
CA LYS A 109 33.70 -19.35 -3.51
C LYS A 109 34.54 -20.21 -2.56
N ILE A 110 33.92 -20.80 -1.54
CA ILE A 110 34.58 -21.64 -0.54
C ILE A 110 33.88 -23.01 -0.51
N GLU A 111 34.67 -24.08 -0.53
CA GLU A 111 34.20 -25.47 -0.49
C GLU A 111 33.99 -25.99 0.95
N ASP A 112 33.38 -25.17 1.81
CA ASP A 112 33.03 -25.55 3.18
C ASP A 112 31.49 -25.73 3.29
N PRO A 113 30.99 -26.90 3.76
CA PRO A 113 29.56 -27.12 3.97
C PRO A 113 28.88 -26.10 4.89
N ARG A 114 29.56 -25.63 5.94
CA ARG A 114 29.04 -24.61 6.88
C ARG A 114 28.93 -23.25 6.20
N TRP A 115 29.89 -22.91 5.36
CA TRP A 115 29.87 -21.69 4.55
C TRP A 115 28.67 -21.69 3.60
N ARG A 116 28.52 -22.77 2.81
CA ARG A 116 27.41 -22.92 1.86
C ARG A 116 26.05 -22.87 2.57
N SER A 117 25.91 -23.57 3.70
CA SER A 117 24.67 -23.57 4.47
C SER A 117 24.34 -22.20 5.07
N THR A 118 25.34 -21.44 5.52
CA THR A 118 25.12 -20.06 6.02
C THR A 118 24.54 -19.18 4.92
N TRP A 119 25.10 -19.25 3.71
CA TRP A 119 24.59 -18.49 2.58
C TRP A 119 23.22 -18.98 2.09
N ASP A 120 22.92 -20.28 2.16
CA ASP A 120 21.59 -20.81 1.87
C ASP A 120 20.52 -20.19 2.79
N TRP A 121 20.81 -20.06 4.08
CA TRP A 121 19.92 -19.39 5.04
C TRP A 121 19.87 -17.87 4.85
N ALA A 122 20.96 -17.24 4.45
CA ALA A 122 20.98 -15.82 4.13
C ALA A 122 20.13 -15.51 2.88
N LEU A 123 20.20 -16.35 1.85
CA LEU A 123 19.35 -16.28 0.65
C LEU A 123 17.88 -16.55 0.96
N PHE A 124 17.61 -17.48 1.90
CA PHE A 124 16.26 -17.67 2.44
C PHE A 124 15.71 -16.40 3.07
N ALA A 125 16.47 -15.77 3.98
CA ALA A 125 16.05 -14.53 4.61
C ALA A 125 15.87 -13.41 3.58
N GLY A 126 16.80 -13.31 2.62
CA GLY A 126 16.75 -12.33 1.54
C GLY A 126 15.59 -12.50 0.56
N GLY A 127 15.01 -13.69 0.45
CA GLY A 127 13.77 -13.94 -0.30
C GLY A 127 12.51 -13.77 0.55
N ALA A 128 12.48 -14.38 1.73
CA ALA A 128 11.27 -14.50 2.55
C ALA A 128 10.89 -13.18 3.22
N VAL A 129 11.86 -12.47 3.79
CA VAL A 129 11.59 -11.25 4.58
C VAL A 129 11.01 -10.12 3.70
N PRO A 130 11.60 -9.76 2.54
CA PRO A 130 11.03 -8.73 1.69
C PRO A 130 9.64 -9.11 1.16
N ALA A 131 9.46 -10.35 0.70
CA ALA A 131 8.17 -10.84 0.20
C ALA A 131 7.06 -10.74 1.27
N LEU A 132 7.36 -11.13 2.51
CA LEU A 132 6.42 -11.00 3.63
C LEU A 132 6.11 -9.55 3.96
N ILE A 133 7.14 -8.68 4.02
CA ILE A 133 6.95 -7.27 4.37
C ILE A 133 6.12 -6.55 3.31
N PHE A 134 6.37 -6.79 2.02
CA PHE A 134 5.56 -6.20 0.95
C PHE A 134 4.12 -6.71 0.97
N GLY A 135 3.91 -8.01 1.22
CA GLY A 135 2.58 -8.59 1.37
C GLY A 135 1.80 -8.01 2.56
N VAL A 136 2.42 -7.96 3.74
CA VAL A 136 1.80 -7.39 4.95
C VAL A 136 1.56 -5.88 4.79
N GLY A 137 2.50 -5.15 4.19
CA GLY A 137 2.34 -3.73 3.90
C GLY A 137 1.15 -3.45 2.98
N TYR A 138 0.98 -4.24 1.92
CA TYR A 138 -0.20 -4.17 1.05
C TYR A 138 -1.50 -4.44 1.81
N LEU A 139 -1.55 -5.51 2.61
CA LEU A 139 -2.74 -5.87 3.40
C LEU A 139 -3.08 -4.78 4.42
N TYR A 140 -2.07 -4.23 5.11
CA TYR A 140 -2.25 -3.14 6.05
C TYR A 140 -2.84 -1.91 5.36
N TYR A 141 -2.30 -1.53 4.20
CA TYR A 141 -2.80 -0.37 3.45
C TYR A 141 -4.21 -0.60 2.90
N ALA A 142 -4.48 -1.80 2.36
CA ALA A 142 -5.82 -2.16 1.87
C ALA A 142 -6.87 -2.06 3.00
N LYS A 143 -6.53 -2.56 4.19
CA LYS A 143 -7.41 -2.47 5.36
C LYS A 143 -7.56 -1.04 5.86
N PHE A 144 -6.47 -0.27 5.87
CA PHE A 144 -6.52 1.15 6.22
C PHE A 144 -7.43 1.93 5.28
N ALA A 145 -7.31 1.71 3.97
CA ALA A 145 -8.14 2.37 2.96
C ALA A 145 -9.64 2.04 3.15
N GLN A 146 -9.97 0.77 3.40
CA GLN A 146 -11.36 0.36 3.68
C GLN A 146 -11.90 1.04 4.94
N ASN A 147 -11.14 1.01 6.03
CA ASN A 147 -11.54 1.65 7.29
C ASN A 147 -11.71 3.16 7.15
N TYR A 148 -10.83 3.82 6.38
CA TYR A 148 -10.90 5.26 6.13
C TYR A 148 -12.16 5.62 5.33
N GLN A 149 -12.49 4.88 4.28
CA GLN A 149 -13.73 5.10 3.51
C GLN A 149 -14.97 4.95 4.38
N ALA A 150 -15.02 3.89 5.20
CA ALA A 150 -16.14 3.66 6.13
C ALA A 150 -16.29 4.80 7.15
N ALA A 151 -15.18 5.30 7.70
CA ALA A 151 -15.18 6.42 8.64
C ALA A 151 -15.68 7.72 7.98
N MET A 152 -15.19 8.02 6.78
CA MET A 152 -15.61 9.22 6.03
C MET A 152 -17.09 9.16 5.63
N GLU A 153 -17.60 7.98 5.28
CA GLU A 153 -19.01 7.78 4.98
C GLU A 153 -19.89 7.99 6.22
N HIS A 154 -19.51 7.41 7.35
CA HIS A 154 -20.18 7.63 8.63
C HIS A 154 -20.18 9.11 9.05
N GLU A 155 -19.06 9.81 8.87
CA GLU A 155 -18.99 11.24 9.16
C GLU A 155 -19.88 12.06 8.22
N ARG A 156 -19.89 11.73 6.91
CA ARG A 156 -20.75 12.37 5.93
C ARG A 156 -22.24 12.17 6.24
N THR A 157 -22.66 10.97 6.63
CA THR A 157 -24.05 10.69 7.01
C THR A 157 -24.43 11.44 8.28
N THR A 158 -23.58 11.41 9.32
CA THR A 158 -23.80 12.13 10.58
C THR A 158 -23.93 13.64 10.35
N ILE A 159 -23.06 14.24 9.53
CA ILE A 159 -23.15 15.66 9.16
C ILE A 159 -24.44 15.95 8.39
N GLY A 160 -24.85 15.04 7.50
CA GLY A 160 -26.12 15.13 6.79
C GLY A 160 -27.31 15.14 7.74
N GLU A 161 -27.36 14.19 8.68
CA GLU A 161 -28.40 14.09 9.70
C GLU A 161 -28.44 15.32 10.60
N MET A 162 -27.30 15.80 11.10
CA MET A 162 -27.23 17.02 11.90
C MET A 162 -27.80 18.22 11.15
N LYS A 163 -27.43 18.42 9.88
CA LYS A 163 -27.97 19.52 9.07
C LYS A 163 -29.49 19.41 8.89
N VAL A 164 -30.01 18.19 8.69
CA VAL A 164 -31.45 17.96 8.56
C VAL A 164 -32.18 18.24 9.88
N THR A 165 -31.63 17.79 11.00
CA THR A 165 -32.19 18.05 12.34
C THR A 165 -32.21 19.53 12.66
N GLN A 166 -31.09 20.24 12.44
CA GLN A 166 -31.02 21.69 12.63
C GLN A 166 -32.03 22.45 11.75
N LEU A 167 -32.21 22.01 10.50
CA LEU A 167 -33.22 22.57 9.61
C LEU A 167 -34.65 22.32 10.12
N ARG A 168 -34.94 21.13 10.68
CA ARG A 168 -36.23 20.83 11.29
C ARG A 168 -36.50 21.67 12.53
N GLU A 169 -35.52 21.76 13.43
CA GLU A 169 -35.62 22.60 14.65
C GLU A 169 -35.89 24.06 14.29
N TRP A 170 -35.15 24.61 13.32
CA TRP A 170 -35.38 25.96 12.82
C TRP A 170 -36.78 26.13 12.21
N GLN A 171 -37.28 25.13 11.46
CA GLN A 171 -38.63 25.17 10.89
C GLN A 171 -39.71 25.14 11.99
N GLU A 172 -39.54 24.31 13.01
CA GLU A 172 -40.47 24.17 14.13
C GLU A 172 -40.54 25.46 14.97
N GLU A 173 -39.39 26.06 15.28
CA GLU A 173 -39.30 27.35 15.98
C GLU A 173 -40.09 28.42 15.22
N ARG A 174 -39.84 28.56 13.92
CA ARG A 174 -40.48 29.55 13.06
C ARG A 174 -41.98 29.31 12.87
N LEU A 175 -42.40 28.04 12.78
CA LEU A 175 -43.82 27.68 12.71
C LEU A 175 -44.53 27.96 14.04
N SER A 176 -43.84 27.82 15.17
CA SER A 176 -44.38 28.16 16.49
C SER A 176 -44.60 29.67 16.63
N ASP A 177 -43.67 30.49 16.15
CA ASP A 177 -43.80 31.97 16.15
C ASP A 177 -44.98 32.43 15.28
N VAL A 178 -45.16 31.82 14.10
CA VAL A 178 -46.28 32.12 13.20
C VAL A 178 -47.60 31.72 13.84
N ARG A 179 -47.69 30.55 14.48
CA ARG A 179 -48.90 30.12 15.21
C ARG A 179 -49.21 31.06 16.37
N ALA A 180 -48.21 31.40 17.18
CA ALA A 180 -48.36 32.34 18.30
C ALA A 180 -48.88 33.71 17.81
N THR A 181 -48.40 34.18 16.66
CA THR A 181 -48.85 35.43 16.03
C THR A 181 -50.30 35.32 15.52
N ALA A 182 -50.66 34.19 14.90
CA ALA A 182 -52.01 33.95 14.37
C ALA A 182 -53.08 33.85 15.48
N GLU A 183 -52.70 33.37 16.66
CA GLU A 183 -53.57 33.25 17.84
C GLU A 183 -53.73 34.58 18.62
N THR A 184 -53.03 35.65 18.21
CA THR A 184 -53.21 36.95 18.87
C THR A 184 -54.58 37.57 18.56
N PRO A 185 -55.28 38.15 19.58
CA PRO A 185 -56.60 38.74 19.39
C PRO A 185 -56.68 39.81 18.30
N VAL A 186 -55.56 40.51 18.06
CA VAL A 186 -55.43 41.54 17.01
C VAL A 186 -55.49 40.92 15.63
N PHE A 187 -54.72 39.86 15.37
CA PHE A 187 -54.72 39.18 14.08
C PHE A 187 -56.06 38.46 13.84
N THR A 188 -56.57 37.75 14.85
CA THR A 188 -57.88 37.08 14.76
C THR A 188 -59.02 38.08 14.52
N GLY A 189 -58.96 39.26 15.14
CA GLY A 189 -59.94 40.34 14.94
C GLY A 189 -59.86 41.00 13.55
N LEU A 190 -58.67 41.07 12.96
CA LEU A 190 -58.45 41.55 11.59
C LEU A 190 -58.99 40.55 10.55
N VAL A 191 -58.71 39.26 10.70
CA VAL A 191 -59.23 38.21 9.81
C VAL A 191 -60.76 38.14 9.87
N ARG A 192 -61.38 38.32 11.05
CA ARG A 192 -62.84 38.30 11.20
C ARG A 192 -63.56 39.51 10.57
N ARG A 193 -62.83 40.57 10.23
CA ARG A 193 -63.37 41.80 9.61
C ARG A 193 -63.43 41.72 8.09
N TYR A 194 -62.80 40.73 7.47
CA TYR A 194 -62.84 40.42 6.05
C TYR A 194 -63.53 39.08 5.83
#